data_AF-A0A9D1XWP9-F1
#
_entry.id   AF-A0A9D1XWP9-F1
#
_cell.length_a   1.000
_cell.length_b   1.000
_cell.length_c   1.000
_cell.angle_alpha   90.00
_cell.angle_beta   90.00
_cell.angle_gamma   90.00
#
_symmetry.space_group_name_H-M   'P 1'
#
loop_
_entity.id
_entity.type
_entity.pdbx_description
1 polymer ?
#
loop_
_entity_poly.entity_id
_entity_poly.type
_entity_poly.pdbx_seq_one_letter_code
_entity_poly.pdbx_strand_id
1 'polypeptide(L)'
;MTRQTDGKSLYEQQEERILAQSDAFISLLTKRGILGDHQIDNEKVRKAKQEKNRKSYHNTQLLLQHYRNIAWLLECLPVDVAAELDEPFEGVDKLIDQMDLEIALGNRKLENRMEGIV
;
A
#
# COMPACT_ATOMS: atom_id res chain seq x y z
N MET A 1 9.43 51.96 -22.95
CA MET A 1 8.23 51.41 -22.27
C MET A 1 8.45 49.92 -21.97
N THR A 2 9.43 49.57 -21.13
CA THR A 2 9.95 48.18 -21.04
C THR A 2 9.94 47.58 -19.64
N ARG A 3 9.56 48.34 -18.60
CA ARG A 3 9.64 47.88 -17.19
C ARG A 3 8.45 47.05 -16.70
N GLN A 4 7.32 47.04 -17.41
CA GLN A 4 6.11 46.32 -16.97
C GLN A 4 6.05 44.85 -17.43
N THR A 5 6.79 44.46 -18.47
CA THR A 5 6.82 43.10 -19.02
C THR A 5 7.72 42.16 -18.21
N ASP A 6 8.85 42.65 -17.70
CA ASP A 6 9.79 41.84 -16.90
C ASP A 6 9.19 41.41 -15.56
N GLY A 7 8.38 42.28 -14.93
CA GLY A 7 7.67 41.94 -13.69
C GLY A 7 6.63 40.85 -13.88
N LYS A 8 5.82 40.93 -14.96
CA LYS A 8 4.80 39.91 -15.29
C LYS A 8 5.44 38.53 -15.54
N SER A 9 6.54 38.48 -16.28
CA SER A 9 7.27 37.23 -16.52
C SER A 9 7.87 36.64 -15.24
N LEU A 10 8.32 37.48 -14.30
CA LEU A 10 8.84 37.01 -13.01
C LEU A 10 7.73 36.43 -12.12
N TYR A 11 6.54 37.04 -12.12
CA TYR A 11 5.37 36.52 -11.39
C TYR A 11 4.91 35.17 -11.97
N GLU A 12 4.84 35.04 -13.29
CA GLU A 12 4.49 33.78 -13.96
C GLU A 12 5.48 32.66 -13.60
N GLN A 13 6.79 32.93 -13.63
CA GLN A 13 7.80 31.95 -13.22
C GLN A 13 7.69 31.57 -11.73
N GLN A 14 7.31 32.51 -10.87
CA GLN A 14 7.11 32.24 -9.45
C GLN A 14 5.86 31.38 -9.23
N GLU A 15 4.78 31.66 -9.96
CA GLU A 15 3.53 30.89 -9.92
C GLU A 15 3.74 29.45 -10.42
N GLU A 16 4.45 29.25 -11.54
CA GLU A 16 4.80 27.92 -12.05
C GLU A 16 5.60 27.09 -11.03
N ARG A 17 6.56 27.72 -10.33
CA ARG A 17 7.31 27.04 -9.26
C ARG A 17 6.41 26.63 -8.10
N ILE A 18 5.50 27.49 -7.69
CA ILE A 18 4.54 27.21 -6.61
C ILE A 18 3.59 26.07 -7.03
N LEU A 19 3.09 26.09 -8.25
CA LEU A 19 2.23 25.05 -8.81
C LEU A 19 2.95 23.69 -8.86
N ALA A 20 4.17 23.65 -9.38
CA ALA A 20 4.96 22.41 -9.44
C ALA A 20 5.25 21.84 -8.04
N GLN A 21 5.56 22.70 -7.06
CA GLN A 21 5.76 22.28 -5.67
C GLN A 21 4.46 21.77 -5.03
N SER A 22 3.34 22.44 -5.31
CA SER A 22 2.01 22.02 -4.87
C SER A 22 1.67 20.64 -5.45
N ASP A 23 1.85 20.43 -6.75
CA ASP A 23 1.56 19.16 -7.42
C ASP A 23 2.42 18.02 -6.89
N ALA A 24 3.70 18.26 -6.65
CA ALA A 24 4.59 17.28 -6.02
C ALA A 24 4.11 16.90 -4.61
N PHE A 25 3.62 17.88 -3.84
CA PHE A 25 3.10 17.67 -2.50
C PHE A 25 1.76 16.91 -2.51
N ILE A 26 0.83 17.27 -3.39
CA ILE A 26 -0.44 16.54 -3.58
C ILE A 26 -0.15 15.10 -4.02
N SER A 27 0.76 14.90 -4.97
CA SER A 27 1.19 13.57 -5.41
C SER A 27 1.73 12.74 -4.24
N LEU A 28 2.56 13.33 -3.38
CA LEU A 28 3.08 12.67 -2.19
C LEU A 28 1.95 12.25 -1.23
N LEU A 29 1.03 13.16 -0.92
CA LEU A 29 -0.10 12.88 -0.01
C LEU A 29 -1.04 11.82 -0.57
N THR A 30 -1.30 11.81 -1.89
CA THR A 30 -2.08 10.77 -2.57
C THR A 30 -1.37 9.42 -2.54
N LYS A 31 -0.04 9.38 -2.77
CA LYS A 31 0.77 8.14 -2.66
C LYS A 31 0.80 7.58 -1.24
N ARG A 32 0.77 8.44 -0.22
CA ARG A 32 0.63 8.04 1.19
C ARG A 32 -0.79 7.59 1.57
N GLY A 33 -1.77 7.74 0.68
CA GLY A 33 -3.17 7.45 0.95
C GLY A 33 -3.85 8.44 1.90
N ILE A 34 -3.26 9.63 2.10
CA ILE A 34 -3.88 10.71 2.89
C ILE A 34 -4.95 11.40 2.07
N LEU A 35 -4.67 11.66 0.79
CA LEU A 35 -5.62 12.18 -0.18
C LEU A 35 -6.11 11.07 -1.12
N GLY A 36 -7.36 11.20 -1.59
CA GLY A 36 -7.87 10.39 -2.68
C GLY A 36 -7.26 10.83 -4.02
N ASP A 37 -7.02 9.88 -4.92
CA ASP A 37 -6.55 10.20 -6.27
C ASP A 37 -7.69 10.81 -7.10
N HIS A 38 -7.57 12.10 -7.40
CA HIS A 38 -8.59 12.86 -8.12
C HIS A 38 -8.64 12.52 -9.61
N GLN A 39 -7.67 11.76 -10.13
CA GLN A 39 -7.70 11.21 -11.49
C GLN A 39 -8.63 9.99 -11.61
N ILE A 40 -9.13 9.46 -10.48
CA ILE A 40 -10.06 8.33 -10.44
C ILE A 40 -11.48 8.87 -10.25
N ASP A 41 -12.30 8.80 -11.30
CA ASP A 41 -13.69 9.27 -11.27
C ASP A 41 -14.59 8.44 -10.35
N ASN A 42 -14.36 7.11 -10.30
CA ASN A 42 -15.20 6.22 -9.50
C ASN A 42 -14.85 6.31 -8.01
N GLU A 43 -15.78 6.85 -7.23
CA GLU A 43 -15.59 7.09 -5.80
C GLU A 43 -15.27 5.83 -4.99
N LYS A 44 -15.89 4.69 -5.31
CA LYS A 44 -15.63 3.44 -4.59
C LYS A 44 -14.20 2.96 -4.85
N VAL A 45 -13.76 3.02 -6.11
CA VAL A 45 -12.40 2.63 -6.51
C VAL A 45 -11.38 3.58 -5.89
N ARG A 46 -11.65 4.88 -5.90
CA ARG A 46 -10.80 5.92 -5.30
C ARG A 46 -10.57 5.67 -3.81
N LYS A 47 -11.64 5.45 -3.04
CA LYS A 47 -11.54 5.13 -1.60
C LYS A 47 -10.80 3.82 -1.35
N ALA A 48 -11.08 2.77 -2.12
CA ALA A 48 -10.40 1.48 -1.97
C ALA A 48 -8.89 1.61 -2.24
N LYS A 49 -8.50 2.36 -3.27
CA LYS A 49 -7.09 2.63 -3.59
C LYS A 49 -6.42 3.48 -2.51
N GLN A 50 -7.09 4.51 -2.01
CA GLN A 50 -6.59 5.34 -0.92
C GLN A 50 -6.31 4.51 0.34
N GLU A 51 -7.27 3.67 0.75
CA GLU A 51 -7.11 2.79 1.92
C GLU A 51 -5.96 1.80 1.72
N LYS A 52 -5.83 1.21 0.53
CA LYS A 52 -4.71 0.32 0.18
C LYS A 52 -3.36 1.04 0.29
N ASN A 53 -3.25 2.24 -0.27
CA ASN A 53 -2.03 3.04 -0.21
C ASN A 53 -1.66 3.40 1.23
N ARG A 54 -2.66 3.79 2.04
CA ARG A 54 -2.48 4.12 3.46
C ARG A 54 -1.96 2.92 4.25
N LYS A 55 -2.58 1.75 4.08
CA LYS A 55 -2.14 0.50 4.71
C LYS A 55 -0.73 0.12 4.26
N SER A 56 -0.45 0.17 2.96
CA SER A 56 0.89 -0.14 2.44
C SER A 56 1.96 0.78 3.03
N TYR A 57 1.71 2.09 3.06
CA TYR A 57 2.65 3.05 3.62
C TYR A 57 2.89 2.80 5.12
N HIS A 58 1.82 2.59 5.88
CA HIS A 58 1.91 2.27 7.31
C HIS A 58 2.70 0.97 7.55
N ASN A 59 2.40 -0.08 6.79
CA ASN A 59 3.08 -1.37 6.91
C ASN A 59 4.59 -1.23 6.60
N THR A 60 4.94 -0.53 5.52
CA THR A 60 6.35 -0.26 5.19
C THR A 60 7.02 0.57 6.27
N GLN A 61 6.35 1.60 6.80
CA GLN A 61 6.90 2.41 7.89
C GLN A 61 7.17 1.56 9.14
N LEU A 62 6.22 0.72 9.56
CA LEU A 62 6.36 -0.13 10.72
C LEU A 62 7.50 -1.15 10.53
N LEU A 63 7.58 -1.77 9.35
CA LEU A 63 8.67 -2.68 8.98
C LEU A 63 10.02 -1.98 9.08
N LEU A 64 10.17 -0.77 8.51
CA LEU A 64 11.42 -0.02 8.54
C LEU A 64 11.78 0.43 9.96
N GLN A 65 10.80 0.81 10.78
CA GLN A 65 11.01 1.17 12.19
C GLN A 65 11.56 0.01 13.00
N HIS A 66 11.12 -1.22 12.71
CA HIS A 66 11.54 -2.42 13.43
C HIS A 66 12.58 -3.26 12.70
N TYR A 67 13.05 -2.83 11.52
CA TYR A 67 13.92 -3.61 10.64
C TYR A 67 15.17 -4.12 11.37
N ARG A 68 15.84 -3.26 12.14
CA ARG A 68 17.05 -3.65 12.87
C ARG A 68 16.77 -4.72 13.92
N ASN A 69 15.65 -4.63 14.63
CA ASN A 69 15.27 -5.62 15.64
C ASN A 69 14.93 -6.96 14.99
N ILE A 70 14.21 -6.93 13.86
CA ILE A 70 13.87 -8.13 13.09
C ILE A 70 15.16 -8.78 12.56
N ALA A 71 16.03 -8.02 11.92
CA ALA A 71 17.32 -8.52 11.41
C ALA A 71 18.17 -9.13 12.53
N TRP A 72 18.25 -8.45 13.67
CA TRP A 72 18.98 -8.95 14.83
C TRP A 72 18.40 -10.25 15.39
N LEU A 73 17.07 -10.37 15.50
CA LEU A 73 16.41 -11.60 15.93
C LEU A 73 16.76 -12.77 14.99
N LEU A 74 16.70 -12.53 13.68
CA LEU A 74 17.01 -13.52 12.65
C LEU A 74 18.49 -13.95 12.69
N GLU A 75 19.40 -13.03 13.03
CA GLU A 75 20.83 -13.35 13.21
C GLU A 75 21.11 -14.13 14.50
N CYS A 76 20.38 -13.84 15.58
CA CYS A 76 20.61 -14.46 16.89
C CYS A 76 20.00 -15.85 17.04
N LEU A 77 18.86 -16.12 16.38
CA LEU A 77 18.11 -17.38 16.54
C LEU A 77 17.75 -18.01 15.17
N PRO A 78 18.72 -18.19 14.25
CA PRO A 78 18.40 -18.63 12.88
C PRO A 78 17.81 -20.04 12.85
N VAL A 79 18.22 -20.93 13.75
CA VAL A 79 17.73 -22.31 13.82
C VAL A 79 16.33 -22.38 14.42
N ASP A 80 16.08 -21.64 15.51
CA ASP A 80 14.78 -21.66 16.17
C ASP A 80 13.71 -21.00 15.29
N VAL A 81 14.05 -19.90 14.61
CA VAL A 81 13.14 -19.28 13.64
C VAL A 81 12.90 -20.20 12.44
N ALA A 82 13.91 -20.90 11.93
CA ALA A 82 13.71 -21.86 10.85
C ALA A 82 12.82 -23.03 11.29
N ALA A 83 13.01 -23.55 12.49
CA ALA A 83 12.18 -24.61 13.05
C ALA A 83 10.72 -24.15 13.23
N GLU A 84 10.47 -22.94 13.75
CA GLU A 84 9.11 -22.37 13.84
C GLU A 84 8.49 -22.13 12.46
N LEU A 85 9.29 -21.79 11.44
CA LEU A 85 8.79 -21.62 10.06
C LEU A 85 8.50 -22.96 9.36
N ASP A 86 9.20 -24.03 9.74
CA ASP A 86 8.94 -25.39 9.28
C ASP A 86 7.75 -26.03 10.02
N GLU A 87 7.34 -25.48 11.17
CA GLU A 87 6.12 -25.89 11.85
C GLU A 87 4.87 -25.31 11.15
N PRO A 88 3.89 -26.15 10.82
CA PRO A 88 2.64 -25.68 10.22
C PRO A 88 1.96 -24.67 11.16
N PHE A 89 1.58 -23.52 10.61
CA PHE A 89 0.78 -22.52 11.31
C PHE A 89 -0.61 -23.11 11.53
N GLU A 90 -0.80 -23.81 12.67
CA GLU A 90 -2.00 -24.60 12.94
C GLU A 90 -3.32 -23.89 12.62
N GLY A 91 -3.41 -22.58 12.86
CA GLY A 91 -4.62 -21.81 12.57
C GLY A 91 -4.89 -21.61 11.08
N VAL A 92 -3.84 -21.37 10.29
CA VAL A 92 -3.95 -21.17 8.83
C VAL A 92 -4.13 -22.51 8.14
N ASP A 93 -3.37 -23.53 8.52
CA ASP A 93 -3.47 -24.85 7.91
C ASP A 93 -4.84 -25.49 8.18
N LYS A 94 -5.38 -25.36 9.41
CA LYS A 94 -6.77 -25.79 9.69
C LYS A 94 -7.80 -25.04 8.84
N LEU A 95 -7.58 -23.76 8.55
CA LEU A 95 -8.47 -22.99 7.68
C LEU A 95 -8.37 -23.44 6.22
N ILE A 96 -7.16 -23.79 5.76
CA ILE A 96 -6.92 -24.35 4.43
C ILE A 96 -7.59 -25.72 4.31
N ASP A 97 -7.40 -26.61 5.29
CA ASP A 97 -8.04 -27.93 5.33
C ASP A 97 -9.58 -27.82 5.31
N GLN A 98 -10.14 -26.88 6.08
CA GLN A 98 -11.58 -26.61 6.07
C GLN A 98 -12.06 -26.09 4.73
N MET A 99 -11.28 -25.19 4.10
CA MET A 99 -11.58 -24.66 2.79
C MET A 99 -11.56 -25.75 1.72
N ASP A 100 -10.54 -26.62 1.72
CA ASP A 100 -10.41 -27.76 0.81
C ASP A 100 -11.54 -28.76 0.98
N LEU A 101 -11.94 -29.05 2.22
CA LEU A 101 -13.09 -29.90 2.52
C LEU A 101 -14.40 -29.30 1.98
N GLU A 102 -14.63 -28.00 2.19
CA GLU A 102 -15.81 -27.30 1.68
C GLU A 102 -15.88 -27.28 0.14
N ILE A 103 -14.74 -27.13 -0.53
CA ILE A 103 -14.64 -27.24 -1.99
C ILE A 103 -14.95 -28.67 -2.44
N ALA A 104 -14.35 -29.68 -1.81
CA ALA A 104 -14.61 -31.09 -2.13
C ALA A 104 -16.08 -31.49 -1.91
N LEU A 105 -16.78 -30.85 -0.97
CA LEU A 105 -18.21 -31.00 -0.72
C LEU A 105 -19.10 -30.20 -1.69
N GLY A 106 -18.52 -29.49 -2.66
CA GLY A 106 -19.22 -28.80 -3.74
C GLY A 106 -19.77 -27.42 -3.36
N ASN A 107 -19.10 -26.70 -2.44
CA ASN A 107 -19.47 -25.34 -2.08
C ASN A 107 -19.15 -24.33 -3.20
N ARG A 108 -20.02 -24.29 -4.22
CA ARG A 108 -19.89 -23.43 -5.42
C ARG A 108 -19.71 -21.95 -5.11
N LYS A 109 -20.26 -21.47 -3.99
CA LYS A 109 -20.11 -20.07 -3.58
C LYS A 109 -18.68 -19.78 -3.13
N LEU A 110 -18.04 -20.73 -2.44
CA LEU A 110 -16.64 -20.63 -2.03
C LEU A 110 -15.71 -20.78 -3.25
N GLU A 111 -15.96 -21.76 -4.12
CA GLU A 111 -15.23 -21.96 -5.37
C GLU A 111 -15.22 -20.69 -6.24
N ASN A 112 -16.40 -20.13 -6.54
CA ASN A 112 -16.51 -18.90 -7.34
C ASN A 112 -15.78 -17.69 -6.70
N ARG A 113 -15.67 -17.65 -5.37
CA ARG A 113 -14.92 -16.60 -4.67
C ARG A 113 -13.42 -16.80 -4.81
N MET A 114 -12.95 -18.04 -4.81
CA MET A 114 -11.53 -18.36 -5.02
C MET A 114 -11.10 -18.11 -6.45
N GLU A 115 -11.92 -18.48 -7.43
CA GLU A 115 -11.65 -18.21 -8.86
C GLU A 115 -11.52 -16.72 -9.16
N GLY A 116 -12.22 -15.85 -8.41
CA GLY A 116 -12.12 -14.39 -8.56
C GLY A 116 -10.92 -13.74 -7.85
N ILE A 117 -10.12 -14.51 -7.10
CA ILE A 117 -8.91 -14.04 -6.41
C ILE A 117 -7.64 -14.28 -7.25
N VAL A 118 -7.66 -15.25 -8.16
CA VAL A 118 -6.60 -15.55 -9.15
C VAL A 118 -6.75 -14.66 -10.39
#